data_AF-A0A353P814-F1
#
_entry.id   AF-A0A353P814-F1
#
_cell.length_a   1.000
_cell.length_b   1.000
_cell.length_c   1.000
_cell.angle_alpha   90.00
_cell.angle_beta   90.00
_cell.angle_gamma   90.00
#
_symmetry.space_group_name_H-M   'P 1'
#
loop_
_entity.id
_entity.type
_entity.pdbx_description
1 polymer ?
#
loop_
_entity_poly.entity_id
_entity_poly.type
_entity_poly.pdbx_seq_one_letter_code
_entity_poly.pdbx_strand_id
1 'polypeptide(L)'
;MKALLKKLIEAKSTTDVGELNCARILADYFKSAGLKPKIDIWDKTRANITVHLKSTGEKPGLLFVGHLDVVPAEGDSMFKPAERDGKIFGRGACDMKGGLVASAAAIVEIAKSNIKLKGDIIYSATAGEETDSSGIKKFIKSFKNKNLCGIIVPEPTDFGLVAAHRGLLWLRIITKGKSAHSSMPHLGINAIDSMRIFLNELAKFKIPGTNKLLGKASLSVNKINGGAASNIVPELCSTEIDIRTVPGQDIKSIVEGINEIIDRLAKINPNFQAQLQILRQAGSLQTDTKSKFVKQLTNILKTQPKPVPFTTDAPFLSALNIPIVIFGPGLPGLCHKPNEHIKIKDLKNGVEHYKRIFKHLLV
;
A
#
# COMPACT_ATOMS: atom_id res chain seq x y z
N MET A 1 -9.64 -3.35 -22.25
CA MET A 1 -9.39 -3.98 -20.93
C MET A 1 -8.32 -5.07 -20.97
N LYS A 2 -8.56 -6.28 -21.49
CA LYS A 2 -7.58 -7.39 -21.44
C LYS A 2 -6.20 -7.00 -21.98
N ALA A 3 -6.17 -6.39 -23.17
CA ALA A 3 -4.95 -5.89 -23.79
C ALA A 3 -4.22 -4.84 -22.95
N LEU A 4 -4.97 -3.97 -22.24
CA LEU A 4 -4.38 -2.98 -21.33
C LEU A 4 -3.72 -3.66 -20.12
N LEU A 5 -4.41 -4.63 -19.51
CA LEU A 5 -3.82 -5.37 -18.38
C LEU A 5 -2.57 -6.12 -18.80
N LYS A 6 -2.58 -6.80 -19.95
CA LYS A 6 -1.41 -7.51 -20.47
C LYS A 6 -0.22 -6.56 -20.67
N LYS A 7 -0.43 -5.41 -21.32
CA LYS A 7 0.61 -4.38 -21.48
C LYS A 7 1.15 -3.87 -20.14
N LEU A 8 0.28 -3.67 -19.15
CA LEU A 8 0.72 -3.25 -17.82
C LEU A 8 1.50 -4.34 -17.10
N ILE A 9 1.15 -5.62 -17.24
CA ILE A 9 1.95 -6.74 -16.69
C ILE A 9 3.31 -6.82 -17.39
N GLU A 10 3.35 -6.69 -18.72
CA GLU A 10 4.60 -6.69 -19.51
C GLU A 10 5.53 -5.54 -19.12
N ALA A 11 4.97 -4.38 -18.80
CA ALA A 11 5.69 -3.26 -18.22
C ALA A 11 6.05 -3.56 -16.75
N LYS A 12 7.20 -4.21 -16.56
CA LYS A 12 7.84 -4.36 -15.25
C LYS A 12 7.83 -3.02 -14.51
N SER A 13 7.36 -3.05 -13.27
CA SER A 13 7.26 -1.88 -12.39
C SER A 13 7.71 -2.22 -10.96
N THR A 14 8.71 -3.09 -10.84
CA THR A 14 9.41 -3.39 -9.59
C THR A 14 10.30 -2.21 -9.19
N THR A 15 10.78 -2.22 -7.95
CA THR A 15 11.58 -1.14 -7.36
C THR A 15 12.80 -0.73 -8.21
N ASP A 16 13.45 -1.68 -8.86
CA ASP A 16 14.63 -1.50 -9.71
C ASP A 16 14.31 -0.92 -11.10
N VAL A 17 13.07 -1.07 -11.57
CA VAL A 17 12.64 -0.63 -12.92
C VAL A 17 11.84 0.68 -12.87
N GLY A 18 11.01 0.86 -11.84
CA GLY A 18 10.09 1.98 -11.68
C GLY A 18 8.85 1.95 -12.57
N GLU A 19 7.94 2.89 -12.36
CA GLU A 19 6.55 2.85 -12.80
C GLU A 19 6.25 3.71 -14.03
N LEU A 20 7.23 4.47 -14.53
CA LEU A 20 7.06 5.42 -15.64
C LEU A 20 6.45 4.77 -16.90
N ASN A 21 6.87 3.55 -17.24
CA ASN A 21 6.32 2.85 -18.39
C ASN A 21 4.85 2.47 -18.19
N CYS A 22 4.46 2.01 -16.99
CA CYS A 22 3.06 1.76 -16.64
C CYS A 22 2.23 3.06 -16.70
N ALA A 23 2.76 4.17 -16.18
CA ALA A 23 2.12 5.47 -16.26
C ALA A 23 1.90 5.93 -17.72
N ARG A 24 2.88 5.74 -18.61
CA ARG A 24 2.76 6.04 -20.04
C ARG A 24 1.69 5.18 -20.72
N ILE A 25 1.64 3.88 -20.45
CA ILE A 25 0.63 2.97 -21.00
C ILE A 25 -0.78 3.40 -20.61
N LEU A 26 -1.01 3.76 -19.34
CA LEU A 26 -2.30 4.28 -18.90
C LEU A 26 -2.61 5.63 -19.55
N ALA A 27 -1.62 6.52 -19.67
CA ALA A 27 -1.81 7.81 -20.32
C ALA A 27 -2.29 7.64 -21.76
N ASP A 28 -1.65 6.76 -22.53
CA ASP A 28 -2.05 6.52 -23.92
C ASP A 28 -3.43 5.88 -24.01
N TYR A 29 -3.79 5.01 -23.07
CA TYR A 29 -5.15 4.48 -22.95
C TYR A 29 -6.19 5.60 -22.74
N PHE A 30 -5.96 6.52 -21.81
CA PHE A 30 -6.87 7.65 -21.56
C PHE A 30 -6.89 8.67 -22.71
N LYS A 31 -5.75 8.97 -23.35
CA LYS A 31 -5.68 9.83 -24.54
C LYS A 31 -6.51 9.27 -25.69
N SER A 32 -6.52 7.95 -25.89
CA SER A 32 -7.36 7.30 -26.91
C SER A 32 -8.88 7.48 -26.69
N ALA A 33 -9.27 8.02 -25.54
CA ALA A 33 -10.64 8.40 -25.20
C ALA A 33 -10.86 9.92 -25.17
N GLY A 34 -9.90 10.72 -25.66
CA GLY A 34 -9.98 12.18 -25.68
C GLY A 34 -9.68 12.85 -24.33
N LEU A 35 -9.22 12.10 -23.32
CA LEU A 35 -8.87 12.64 -22.02
C LEU A 35 -7.44 13.16 -21.99
N LYS A 36 -7.15 14.06 -21.04
CA LYS A 36 -5.85 14.73 -20.90
C LYS A 36 -5.13 14.24 -19.64
N PRO A 37 -4.47 13.07 -19.68
CA PRO A 37 -3.68 12.58 -18.55
C PRO A 37 -2.47 13.48 -18.28
N LYS A 38 -2.13 13.66 -17.01
CA LYS A 38 -0.90 14.28 -16.55
C LYS A 38 -0.01 13.22 -15.93
N ILE A 39 1.21 13.08 -16.44
CA ILE A 39 2.24 12.26 -15.83
C ILE A 39 3.15 13.19 -15.00
N ASP A 40 3.36 12.84 -13.75
CA ASP A 40 4.25 13.55 -12.84
C ASP A 40 5.49 12.68 -12.60
N ILE A 41 6.61 13.09 -13.19
CA ILE A 41 7.89 12.36 -13.19
C ILE A 41 8.85 13.11 -12.27
N TRP A 42 9.53 12.40 -11.36
CA TRP A 42 10.50 13.02 -10.45
C TRP A 42 11.88 12.38 -10.45
N ASP A 43 12.07 11.29 -11.19
CA ASP A 43 13.38 10.76 -11.54
C ASP A 43 13.32 10.07 -12.91
N LYS A 44 14.29 9.23 -13.26
CA LYS A 44 14.37 8.58 -14.58
C LYS A 44 13.33 7.46 -14.78
N THR A 45 12.75 6.95 -13.70
CA THR A 45 12.02 5.68 -13.64
C THR A 45 10.67 5.77 -12.97
N ARG A 46 10.47 6.70 -12.02
CA ARG A 46 9.31 6.79 -11.14
C ARG A 46 8.35 7.88 -11.60
N ALA A 47 7.08 7.55 -11.64
CA ALA A 47 6.04 8.51 -12.00
C ALA A 47 4.67 8.17 -11.43
N ASN A 48 3.87 9.20 -11.21
CA ASN A 48 2.42 9.09 -11.04
C ASN A 48 1.72 9.45 -12.36
N ILE A 49 0.51 8.96 -12.55
CA ILE A 49 -0.42 9.46 -13.58
C ILE A 49 -1.71 9.94 -12.92
N THR A 50 -2.22 11.09 -13.33
CA THR A 50 -3.54 11.60 -12.94
C THR A 50 -4.38 11.94 -14.16
N VAL A 51 -5.68 11.63 -14.10
CA VAL A 51 -6.67 11.94 -15.13
C VAL A 51 -7.87 12.59 -14.47
N HIS A 52 -8.42 13.62 -15.11
CA HIS A 52 -9.59 14.34 -14.64
C HIS A 52 -10.65 14.37 -15.74
N LEU A 53 -11.75 13.64 -15.51
CA LEU A 53 -12.96 13.73 -16.30
C LEU A 53 -13.89 14.75 -15.64
N LYS A 54 -14.04 15.90 -16.28
CA LYS A 54 -14.85 17.02 -15.78
C LYS A 54 -16.35 16.78 -15.99
N SER A 55 -17.14 17.31 -15.08
CA SER A 55 -18.60 17.26 -15.05
C SER A 55 -19.22 18.67 -15.22
N THR A 56 -20.54 18.78 -15.08
CA THR A 56 -21.24 20.07 -14.96
C THR A 56 -21.01 20.76 -13.60
N GLY A 57 -20.46 20.06 -12.60
CA GLY A 57 -20.10 20.63 -11.29
C GLY A 57 -21.26 20.76 -10.29
N GLU A 58 -22.42 20.19 -10.57
CA GLU A 58 -23.61 20.24 -9.71
C GLU A 58 -23.54 19.29 -8.48
N LYS A 59 -22.65 18.30 -8.50
CA LYS A 59 -22.42 17.31 -7.44
C LYS A 59 -20.94 17.22 -7.08
N PRO A 60 -20.59 16.84 -5.84
CA PRO A 60 -19.23 16.48 -5.47
C PRO A 60 -18.72 15.29 -6.29
N GLY A 61 -17.43 15.30 -6.65
CA GLY A 61 -16.80 14.29 -7.47
C GLY A 61 -16.39 13.01 -6.72
N LEU A 62 -15.74 12.09 -7.43
CA LEU A 62 -15.21 10.84 -6.90
C LEU A 62 -13.73 10.71 -7.28
N LEU A 63 -12.89 10.32 -6.32
CA LEU A 63 -11.47 10.09 -6.54
C LEU A 63 -11.14 8.60 -6.49
N PHE A 64 -10.45 8.11 -7.50
CA PHE A 64 -9.77 6.82 -7.51
C PHE A 64 -8.29 7.00 -7.28
N VAL A 65 -7.73 6.23 -6.36
CA VAL A 65 -6.27 6.17 -6.15
C VAL A 65 -5.85 4.72 -6.04
N GLY A 66 -4.94 4.28 -6.90
CA GLY A 66 -4.26 2.98 -6.76
C GLY A 66 -2.78 3.11 -7.05
N HIS A 67 -2.05 2.00 -7.06
CA HIS A 67 -0.60 1.95 -7.26
C HIS A 67 -0.21 1.19 -8.53
N LEU A 68 0.92 1.60 -9.12
CA LEU A 68 1.44 1.07 -10.39
C LEU A 68 2.52 0.00 -10.17
N ASP A 69 3.23 0.09 -9.05
CA ASP A 69 4.32 -0.79 -8.72
C ASP A 69 3.84 -2.19 -8.35
N VAL A 70 4.79 -3.11 -8.33
CA VAL A 70 4.55 -4.51 -7.96
C VAL A 70 5.74 -5.01 -7.16
N VAL A 71 5.50 -5.95 -6.25
CA VAL A 71 6.59 -6.68 -5.57
C VAL A 71 7.47 -7.46 -6.56
N PRO A 72 8.70 -7.81 -6.17
CA PRO A 72 9.55 -8.70 -6.96
C PRO A 72 8.83 -9.99 -7.41
N ALA A 73 9.26 -10.50 -8.55
CA ALA A 73 8.82 -11.78 -9.10
C ALA A 73 9.94 -12.82 -8.98
N GLU A 74 9.57 -14.10 -8.88
CA GLU A 74 10.55 -15.21 -8.89
C GLU A 74 11.31 -15.31 -10.21
N GLY A 75 10.75 -14.77 -11.29
CA GLY A 75 11.41 -14.71 -12.58
C GLY A 75 10.65 -13.92 -13.63
N ASP A 76 11.32 -13.66 -14.75
CA ASP A 76 10.83 -12.84 -15.85
C ASP A 76 9.58 -13.38 -16.56
N SER A 77 9.31 -14.68 -16.42
CA SER A 77 8.10 -15.31 -16.95
C SER A 77 6.81 -14.73 -16.35
N MET A 78 6.85 -14.21 -15.11
CA MET A 78 5.69 -13.59 -14.47
C MET A 78 5.29 -12.25 -15.11
N PHE A 79 6.18 -11.65 -15.90
CA PHE A 79 5.88 -10.44 -16.69
C PHE A 79 5.50 -10.78 -18.14
N LYS A 80 5.34 -12.07 -18.48
CA LYS A 80 4.78 -12.53 -19.76
C LYS A 80 3.34 -12.98 -19.51
N PRO A 81 2.34 -12.09 -19.66
CA PRO A 81 0.98 -12.38 -19.24
C PRO A 81 0.37 -13.53 -20.03
N ALA A 82 -0.11 -14.55 -19.33
CA ALA A 82 -0.74 -15.71 -19.94
C ALA A 82 -2.25 -15.67 -19.74
N GLU A 83 -3.01 -15.80 -20.84
CA GLU A 83 -4.46 -15.95 -20.78
C GLU A 83 -4.84 -17.41 -20.98
N ARG A 84 -5.45 -18.02 -19.95
CA ARG A 84 -5.94 -19.40 -20.00
C ARG A 84 -7.08 -19.57 -18.99
N ASP A 85 -8.05 -20.44 -19.29
CA ASP A 85 -9.16 -20.80 -18.41
C ASP A 85 -9.93 -19.59 -17.84
N GLY A 86 -10.16 -18.57 -18.69
CA GLY A 86 -10.87 -17.35 -18.29
C GLY A 86 -10.11 -16.46 -17.31
N LYS A 87 -8.80 -16.65 -17.14
CA LYS A 87 -7.92 -15.90 -16.23
C LYS A 87 -6.77 -15.25 -17.01
N ILE A 88 -6.23 -14.17 -16.46
CA ILE A 88 -4.97 -13.56 -16.90
C ILE A 88 -3.98 -13.71 -15.75
N PHE A 89 -2.91 -14.46 -15.99
CA PHE A 89 -1.81 -14.69 -15.06
C PHE A 89 -0.71 -13.67 -15.29
N GLY A 90 -0.04 -13.27 -14.21
CA GLY A 90 1.13 -12.40 -14.25
C GLY A 90 1.26 -11.55 -12.99
N ARG A 91 2.48 -11.07 -12.72
CA ARG A 91 2.75 -10.20 -11.57
C ARG A 91 1.97 -8.90 -11.71
N GLY A 92 1.20 -8.58 -10.66
CA GLY A 92 0.31 -7.44 -10.58
C GLY A 92 -1.02 -7.61 -11.30
N ALA A 93 -1.30 -8.78 -11.89
CA ALA A 93 -2.62 -9.06 -12.48
C ALA A 93 -3.75 -8.87 -11.45
N CYS A 94 -3.49 -9.23 -10.19
CA CYS A 94 -4.38 -9.02 -9.06
C CYS A 94 -4.01 -7.72 -8.30
N ASP A 95 -2.73 -7.55 -7.93
CA ASP A 95 -2.25 -6.49 -7.04
C ASP A 95 -1.31 -5.47 -7.73
N MET A 96 -1.79 -4.30 -8.15
CA MET A 96 -3.21 -3.94 -8.24
C MET A 96 -3.63 -3.50 -9.65
N LYS A 97 -2.86 -3.91 -10.68
CA LYS A 97 -3.09 -3.49 -12.08
C LYS A 97 -4.47 -3.92 -12.58
N GLY A 98 -5.03 -5.02 -12.07
CA GLY A 98 -6.41 -5.42 -12.36
C GLY A 98 -7.45 -4.37 -11.96
N GLY A 99 -7.34 -3.82 -10.75
CA GLY A 99 -8.19 -2.74 -10.25
C GLY A 99 -7.98 -1.42 -10.98
N LEU A 100 -6.73 -1.08 -11.32
CA LEU A 100 -6.41 0.08 -12.17
C LEU A 100 -7.09 -0.03 -13.54
N VAL A 101 -7.00 -1.19 -14.19
CA VAL A 101 -7.61 -1.42 -15.50
C VAL A 101 -9.13 -1.35 -15.45
N ALA A 102 -9.75 -1.94 -14.42
CA ALA A 102 -11.20 -1.92 -14.25
C ALA A 102 -11.72 -0.49 -14.02
N SER A 103 -11.07 0.29 -13.15
CA SER A 103 -11.46 1.68 -12.90
C SER A 103 -11.20 2.57 -14.12
N ALA A 104 -10.04 2.45 -14.78
CA ALA A 104 -9.73 3.20 -16.00
C ALA A 104 -10.71 2.91 -17.14
N ALA A 105 -11.07 1.64 -17.35
CA ALA A 105 -12.02 1.25 -18.39
C ALA A 105 -13.43 1.79 -18.11
N ALA A 106 -13.90 1.74 -16.87
CA ALA A 106 -15.18 2.34 -16.49
C ALA A 106 -15.23 3.85 -16.75
N ILE A 107 -14.13 4.57 -16.48
CA ILE A 107 -14.00 6.01 -16.74
C ILE A 107 -14.04 6.30 -18.24
N VAL A 108 -13.28 5.54 -19.03
CA VAL A 108 -13.27 5.68 -20.49
C VAL A 108 -14.64 5.38 -21.10
N GLU A 109 -15.35 4.35 -20.62
CA GLU A 109 -16.69 4.03 -21.10
C GLU A 109 -17.71 5.12 -20.80
N ILE A 110 -17.67 5.73 -19.60
CA ILE A 110 -18.52 6.88 -19.29
C ILE A 110 -18.13 8.11 -20.14
N ALA A 111 -16.84 8.39 -20.30
CA ALA A 111 -16.37 9.52 -21.09
C ALA A 111 -16.82 9.44 -22.57
N LYS A 112 -16.95 8.23 -23.11
CA LYS A 112 -17.44 7.96 -24.48
C LYS A 112 -18.97 7.86 -24.57
N SER A 113 -19.68 7.91 -23.44
CA SER A 113 -21.14 7.84 -23.40
C SER A 113 -21.79 9.22 -23.50
N ASN A 114 -23.09 9.26 -23.80
CA ASN A 114 -23.88 10.52 -23.80
C ASN A 114 -24.32 10.96 -22.39
N ILE A 115 -23.79 10.35 -21.33
CA ILE A 115 -24.17 10.67 -19.95
C ILE A 115 -23.49 11.98 -19.53
N LYS A 116 -24.29 12.98 -19.17
CA LYS A 116 -23.80 14.21 -18.54
C LYS A 116 -23.52 13.94 -17.06
N LEU A 117 -22.25 13.90 -16.70
CA LEU A 117 -21.84 13.85 -15.29
C LEU A 117 -22.12 15.19 -14.62
N LYS A 118 -22.58 15.11 -13.37
CA LYS A 118 -22.78 16.21 -12.43
C LYS A 118 -21.65 16.36 -11.42
N GLY A 119 -20.90 15.28 -11.16
CA GLY A 119 -19.70 15.31 -10.33
C GLY A 119 -18.50 14.74 -11.07
N ASP A 120 -17.32 15.32 -10.80
CA ASP A 120 -16.09 14.96 -11.49
C ASP A 120 -15.66 13.53 -11.16
N ILE A 121 -14.96 12.88 -12.10
CA ILE A 121 -14.18 11.67 -11.79
C ILE A 121 -12.69 12.01 -11.91
N ILE A 122 -11.97 11.78 -10.82
CA ILE A 122 -10.52 11.93 -10.78
C ILE A 122 -9.92 10.55 -10.57
N TYR A 123 -8.89 10.23 -11.33
CA TYR A 123 -8.15 8.98 -11.24
C TYR A 123 -6.68 9.29 -11.04
N SER A 124 -6.04 8.63 -10.08
CA SER A 124 -4.60 8.65 -9.89
C SER A 124 -4.08 7.23 -9.75
N ALA A 125 -2.96 6.95 -10.41
CA ALA A 125 -2.17 5.75 -10.17
C ALA A 125 -0.76 6.17 -9.76
N THR A 126 -0.33 5.72 -8.58
CA THR A 126 0.85 6.22 -7.88
C THR A 126 2.00 5.22 -7.86
N ALA A 127 3.23 5.72 -7.69
CA ALA A 127 4.41 4.89 -7.50
C ALA A 127 4.67 4.51 -6.03
N GLY A 128 5.23 3.32 -5.84
CA GLY A 128 5.96 2.92 -4.63
C GLY A 128 5.11 2.51 -3.44
N GLU A 129 3.86 2.08 -3.61
CA GLU A 129 3.06 1.55 -2.49
C GLU A 129 3.82 0.43 -1.79
N GLU A 130 4.38 -0.49 -2.56
CA GLU A 130 5.05 -1.70 -2.08
C GLU A 130 6.43 -1.40 -1.47
N THR A 131 6.87 -0.14 -1.50
CA THR A 131 8.16 0.32 -0.96
C THR A 131 8.04 1.48 0.00
N ASP A 132 8.02 2.71 -0.51
CA ASP A 132 8.25 3.94 0.25
C ASP A 132 7.03 4.89 0.29
N SER A 133 5.95 4.54 -0.40
CA SER A 133 4.74 5.33 -0.60
C SER A 133 5.02 6.74 -1.15
N SER A 134 6.12 6.93 -1.89
CA SER A 134 6.55 8.26 -2.36
C SER A 134 5.56 8.86 -3.35
N GLY A 135 4.93 8.04 -4.20
CA GLY A 135 3.93 8.48 -5.17
C GLY A 135 2.70 9.08 -4.50
N ILE A 136 2.11 8.41 -3.51
CA ILE A 136 0.94 8.94 -2.80
C ILE A 136 1.29 10.20 -1.98
N LYS A 137 2.45 10.21 -1.33
CA LYS A 137 2.96 11.36 -0.56
C LYS A 137 3.18 12.58 -1.45
N LYS A 138 3.62 12.37 -2.70
CA LYS A 138 3.77 13.44 -3.70
C LYS A 138 2.41 13.89 -4.23
N PHE A 139 1.51 12.95 -4.54
CA PHE A 139 0.16 13.23 -5.02
C PHE A 139 -0.60 14.12 -4.03
N ILE A 140 -0.66 13.74 -2.75
CA ILE A 140 -1.44 14.46 -1.74
C ILE A 140 -0.95 15.91 -1.54
N LYS A 141 0.35 16.18 -1.64
CA LYS A 141 0.91 17.54 -1.53
C LYS A 141 0.43 18.46 -2.65
N SER A 142 0.23 17.92 -3.86
CA SER A 142 -0.16 18.68 -5.05
C SER A 142 -1.68 18.67 -5.30
N PHE A 143 -2.42 17.74 -4.72
CA PHE A 143 -3.85 17.57 -4.95
C PHE A 143 -4.67 18.71 -4.30
N LYS A 144 -5.47 19.42 -5.10
CA LYS A 144 -6.24 20.60 -4.67
C LYS A 144 -7.76 20.41 -4.69
N ASN A 145 -8.30 19.41 -5.37
CA ASN A 145 -9.75 19.26 -5.51
C ASN A 145 -10.35 18.63 -4.23
N LYS A 146 -11.04 19.44 -3.43
CA LYS A 146 -11.67 18.98 -2.18
C LYS A 146 -13.16 18.71 -2.31
N ASN A 147 -13.79 19.06 -3.43
CA ASN A 147 -15.23 18.84 -3.62
C ASN A 147 -15.49 17.40 -4.08
N LEU A 148 -15.31 16.45 -3.16
CA LEU A 148 -15.45 15.02 -3.41
C LEU A 148 -16.45 14.39 -2.42
N CYS A 149 -17.23 13.44 -2.90
CA CYS A 149 -18.15 12.67 -2.07
C CYS A 149 -17.44 11.49 -1.40
N GLY A 150 -16.33 11.03 -1.96
CA GLY A 150 -15.59 9.90 -1.44
C GLY A 150 -14.34 9.58 -2.25
N ILE A 151 -13.55 8.64 -1.73
CA ILE A 151 -12.35 8.08 -2.35
C ILE A 151 -12.49 6.57 -2.42
N ILE A 152 -12.15 5.97 -3.55
CA ILE A 152 -12.12 4.53 -3.76
C ILE A 152 -10.69 4.11 -4.10
N VAL A 153 -10.13 3.20 -3.30
CA VAL A 153 -8.87 2.52 -3.60
C VAL A 153 -9.20 1.16 -4.22
N PRO A 154 -8.90 0.91 -5.51
CA PRO A 154 -9.37 -0.26 -6.22
C PRO A 154 -8.52 -1.53 -5.98
N GLU A 155 -8.08 -1.76 -4.74
CA GLU A 155 -7.32 -2.96 -4.34
C GLU A 155 -8.15 -4.24 -4.48
N PRO A 156 -7.50 -5.42 -4.58
CA PRO A 156 -8.20 -6.70 -4.63
C PRO A 156 -8.87 -7.00 -3.29
N THR A 157 -10.19 -6.81 -3.24
CA THR A 157 -11.03 -7.13 -2.07
C THR A 157 -12.08 -8.21 -2.36
N ASP A 158 -12.03 -8.80 -3.55
CA ASP A 158 -13.05 -9.66 -4.13
C ASP A 158 -14.44 -9.04 -4.04
N PHE A 159 -14.53 -7.75 -4.41
CA PHE A 159 -15.74 -6.93 -4.26
C PHE A 159 -16.28 -6.82 -2.83
N GLY A 160 -15.46 -7.10 -1.82
CA GLY A 160 -15.74 -6.71 -0.45
C GLY A 160 -15.56 -5.21 -0.26
N LEU A 161 -16.59 -4.52 0.25
CA LEU A 161 -16.46 -3.12 0.65
C LEU A 161 -15.66 -3.03 1.94
N VAL A 162 -14.43 -2.53 1.87
CA VAL A 162 -13.55 -2.41 3.04
C VAL A 162 -13.57 -0.97 3.55
N ALA A 163 -13.90 -0.82 4.83
CA ALA A 163 -13.96 0.48 5.50
C ALA A 163 -12.96 0.61 6.66
N ALA A 164 -12.20 -0.44 6.97
CA ALA A 164 -11.14 -0.37 7.97
C ALA A 164 -10.02 -1.35 7.65
N HIS A 165 -8.78 -0.96 7.90
CA HIS A 165 -7.63 -1.85 7.77
C HIS A 165 -6.50 -1.50 8.75
N ARG A 166 -5.62 -2.46 9.01
CA ARG A 166 -4.48 -2.29 9.92
C ARG A 166 -3.39 -1.43 9.28
N GLY A 167 -2.61 -0.73 10.09
CA GLY A 167 -1.39 -0.07 9.63
C GLY A 167 -0.22 -1.02 9.58
N LEU A 168 0.90 -0.48 9.10
CA LEU A 168 2.16 -1.17 8.90
C LEU A 168 3.30 -0.32 9.45
N LEU A 169 4.17 -0.92 10.24
CA LEU A 169 5.44 -0.33 10.64
C LEU A 169 6.49 -1.44 10.66
N TRP A 170 7.42 -1.37 9.72
CA TRP A 170 8.59 -2.24 9.66
C TRP A 170 9.81 -1.49 10.17
N LEU A 171 10.46 -2.06 11.17
CA LEU A 171 11.64 -1.49 11.81
C LEU A 171 12.82 -2.44 11.65
N ARG A 172 14.02 -1.86 11.56
CA ARG A 172 15.28 -2.57 11.76
C ARG A 172 15.99 -2.00 12.97
N ILE A 173 16.39 -2.88 13.88
CA ILE A 173 17.26 -2.52 15.01
C ILE A 173 18.63 -3.12 14.74
N ILE A 174 19.67 -2.31 14.94
CA ILE A 174 21.06 -2.70 14.74
C ILE A 174 21.81 -2.44 16.04
N THR A 175 22.32 -3.50 16.67
CA THR A 175 23.25 -3.37 17.81
C THR A 175 24.68 -3.47 17.31
N LYS A 176 25.55 -2.65 17.89
CA LYS A 176 26.98 -2.59 17.58
C LYS A 176 27.79 -3.03 18.79
N GLY A 177 28.94 -3.61 18.49
CA GLY A 177 29.90 -4.12 19.45
C GLY A 177 31.32 -3.90 18.95
N LYS A 178 32.24 -4.75 19.38
CA LYS A 178 33.66 -4.69 19.05
C LYS A 178 34.19 -6.11 18.89
N SER A 179 34.74 -6.40 17.72
CA SER A 179 35.33 -7.71 17.44
C SER A 179 36.52 -8.01 18.34
N ALA A 180 36.66 -9.27 18.72
CA ALA A 180 37.80 -9.82 19.44
C ALA A 180 37.91 -11.33 19.16
N HIS A 181 39.10 -11.90 19.35
CA HIS A 181 39.25 -13.34 19.32
C HIS A 181 38.46 -13.96 20.49
N SER A 182 37.68 -15.02 20.26
CA SER A 182 36.79 -15.59 21.29
C SER A 182 37.51 -16.14 22.53
N SER A 183 38.84 -16.36 22.49
CA SER A 183 39.63 -16.70 23.69
C SER A 183 39.91 -15.51 24.62
N MET A 184 39.73 -14.27 24.12
CA MET A 184 39.90 -13.03 24.88
C MET A 184 38.66 -12.14 24.72
N PRO A 185 37.46 -12.64 25.09
CA PRO A 185 36.21 -11.95 24.80
C PRO A 185 36.08 -10.61 25.56
N HIS A 186 36.80 -10.46 26.68
CA HIS A 186 36.87 -9.23 27.47
C HIS A 186 37.50 -8.04 26.72
N LEU A 187 38.20 -8.27 25.61
CA LEU A 187 38.74 -7.21 24.73
C LEU A 187 37.69 -6.67 23.73
N GLY A 188 36.57 -7.37 23.58
CA GLY A 188 35.49 -7.06 22.66
C GLY A 188 34.18 -6.68 23.36
N ILE A 189 33.16 -6.40 22.55
CA ILE A 189 31.78 -6.16 22.97
C ILE A 189 30.89 -6.99 22.06
N ASN A 190 30.13 -7.93 22.61
CA ASN A 190 29.32 -8.82 21.80
C ASN A 190 27.99 -8.17 21.41
N ALA A 191 27.82 -7.85 20.13
CA ALA A 191 26.61 -7.24 19.61
C ALA A 191 25.37 -8.14 19.72
N ILE A 192 25.53 -9.47 19.74
CA ILE A 192 24.42 -10.41 19.97
C ILE A 192 23.93 -10.31 21.42
N ASP A 193 24.84 -10.16 22.39
CA ASP A 193 24.44 -9.96 23.79
C ASP A 193 23.69 -8.64 23.99
N SER A 194 24.13 -7.56 23.32
CA SER A 194 23.39 -6.30 23.25
C SER A 194 22.00 -6.51 22.63
N MET A 195 21.89 -7.25 21.53
CA MET A 195 20.59 -7.53 20.89
C MET A 195 19.66 -8.32 21.82
N ARG A 196 20.18 -9.33 22.53
CA ARG A 196 19.43 -10.10 23.52
C ARG A 196 18.84 -9.19 24.60
N ILE A 197 19.63 -8.26 25.14
CA ILE A 197 19.17 -7.31 26.17
C ILE A 197 18.05 -6.41 25.61
N PHE A 198 18.22 -5.88 24.40
CA PHE A 198 17.18 -5.08 23.74
C PHE A 198 15.88 -5.88 23.53
N LEU A 199 15.97 -7.11 23.02
CA LEU A 199 14.81 -7.97 22.77
C LEU A 199 14.06 -8.34 24.06
N ASN A 200 14.77 -8.53 25.17
CA ASN A 200 14.15 -8.76 26.47
C ASN A 200 13.29 -7.58 26.93
N GLU A 201 13.73 -6.35 26.66
CA GLU A 201 12.93 -5.15 26.96
C GLU A 201 11.80 -4.95 25.94
N LEU A 202 12.05 -5.22 24.65
CA LEU A 202 11.02 -5.18 23.61
C LEU A 202 9.87 -6.17 23.90
N ALA A 203 10.14 -7.35 24.45
CA ALA A 203 9.11 -8.32 24.83
C ALA A 203 8.13 -7.78 25.90
N LYS A 204 8.59 -6.81 26.70
CA LYS A 204 7.77 -6.12 27.71
C LYS A 204 7.01 -4.92 27.14
N PHE A 205 7.44 -4.40 25.98
CA PHE A 205 6.82 -3.26 25.32
C PHE A 205 5.37 -3.53 24.96
N LYS A 206 4.48 -2.61 25.34
CA LYS A 206 3.05 -2.70 25.04
C LYS A 206 2.66 -1.49 24.20
N ILE A 207 2.00 -1.75 23.08
CA ILE A 207 1.37 -0.70 22.29
C ILE A 207 -0.04 -0.50 22.87
N PRO A 208 -0.32 0.64 23.53
CA PRO A 208 -1.61 0.88 24.17
C PRO A 208 -2.74 1.03 23.16
N GLY A 209 -3.97 0.92 23.65
CA GLY A 209 -5.18 1.10 22.84
C GLY A 209 -5.66 -0.17 22.14
N THR A 210 -6.95 -0.17 21.83
CA THR A 210 -7.62 -1.25 21.10
C THR A 210 -8.64 -0.64 20.15
N ASN A 211 -8.99 -1.36 19.09
CA ASN A 211 -10.02 -0.98 18.14
C ASN A 211 -11.14 -2.02 18.12
N LYS A 212 -12.39 -1.57 18.09
CA LYS A 212 -13.58 -2.45 18.11
C LYS A 212 -13.63 -3.42 16.93
N LEU A 213 -13.16 -3.01 15.75
CA LEU A 213 -13.24 -3.81 14.51
C LEU A 213 -11.96 -4.62 14.27
N LEU A 214 -10.79 -4.07 14.62
CA LEU A 214 -9.48 -4.62 14.27
C LEU A 214 -8.72 -5.22 15.46
N GLY A 215 -9.27 -5.12 16.68
CA GLY A 215 -8.65 -5.65 17.90
C GLY A 215 -7.44 -4.84 18.34
N LYS A 216 -6.38 -5.52 18.78
CA LYS A 216 -5.14 -4.91 19.28
C LYS A 216 -4.08 -4.82 18.18
N ALA A 217 -3.08 -3.96 18.38
CA ALA A 217 -1.84 -4.04 17.62
C ALA A 217 -1.16 -5.40 17.77
N SER A 218 -0.37 -5.78 16.76
CA SER A 218 0.54 -6.92 16.84
C SER A 218 1.97 -6.44 16.65
N LEU A 219 2.92 -7.10 17.30
CA LEU A 219 4.36 -6.89 17.15
C LEU A 219 5.00 -8.27 17.02
N SER A 220 5.82 -8.45 16.01
CA SER A 220 6.54 -9.71 15.75
C SER A 220 7.96 -9.43 15.33
N VAL A 221 8.92 -10.13 15.94
CA VAL A 221 10.32 -10.13 15.52
C VAL A 221 10.47 -11.23 14.47
N ASN A 222 10.73 -10.85 13.22
CA ASN A 222 10.62 -11.78 12.09
C ASN A 222 11.97 -12.21 11.53
N LYS A 223 13.05 -11.48 11.82
CA LYS A 223 14.40 -11.77 11.30
C LYS A 223 15.45 -11.36 12.31
N ILE A 224 16.51 -12.14 12.45
CA ILE A 224 17.70 -11.79 13.24
C ILE A 224 18.96 -12.31 12.53
N ASN A 225 20.01 -11.49 12.46
CA ASN A 225 21.31 -11.88 11.89
C ASN A 225 22.43 -11.31 12.76
N GLY A 226 23.44 -12.11 13.10
CA GLY A 226 24.59 -11.67 13.87
C GLY A 226 25.68 -12.73 13.93
N GLY A 227 26.94 -12.29 14.03
CA GLY A 227 28.11 -13.18 14.04
C GLY A 227 28.56 -13.61 12.65
N ALA A 228 29.87 -13.80 12.49
CA ALA A 228 30.49 -14.27 11.25
C ALA A 228 31.10 -15.69 11.41
N ALA A 229 31.66 -15.97 12.58
CA ALA A 229 32.24 -17.27 12.93
C ALA A 229 32.18 -17.48 14.45
N SER A 230 32.28 -18.72 14.92
CA SER A 230 32.20 -19.07 16.35
C SER A 230 33.38 -18.56 17.18
N ASN A 231 34.54 -18.34 16.55
CA ASN A 231 35.77 -17.88 17.18
C ASN A 231 36.00 -16.35 17.10
N ILE A 232 34.98 -15.58 16.68
CA ILE A 232 35.03 -14.13 16.61
C ILE A 232 33.86 -13.55 17.42
N VAL A 233 34.17 -12.66 18.38
CA VAL A 233 33.14 -11.89 19.10
C VAL A 233 32.38 -11.02 18.09
N PRO A 234 31.05 -11.16 17.94
CA PRO A 234 30.28 -10.41 16.95
C PRO A 234 30.29 -8.90 17.20
N GLU A 235 30.71 -8.10 16.22
CA GLU A 235 30.63 -6.63 16.28
C GLU A 235 29.30 -6.06 15.79
N LEU A 236 28.46 -6.86 15.13
CA LEU A 236 27.18 -6.42 14.59
C LEU A 236 26.10 -7.49 14.77
N CYS A 237 24.91 -7.06 15.19
CA CYS A 237 23.70 -7.86 15.11
C CYS A 237 22.53 -6.98 14.67
N SER A 238 21.63 -7.52 13.86
CA SER A 238 20.45 -6.82 13.37
C SER A 238 19.19 -7.67 13.50
N THR A 239 18.05 -7.02 13.70
CA THR A 239 16.74 -7.66 13.72
C THR A 239 15.70 -6.82 12.99
N GLU A 240 14.70 -7.45 12.39
CA GLU A 240 13.58 -6.78 11.73
C GLU A 240 12.25 -7.10 12.44
N ILE A 241 11.46 -6.07 12.69
CA ILE A 241 10.25 -6.10 13.50
C ILE A 241 9.06 -5.67 12.63
N ASP A 242 8.00 -6.49 12.58
CA ASP A 242 6.70 -6.13 11.98
C ASP A 242 5.73 -5.71 13.08
N ILE A 243 5.25 -4.47 12.98
CA ILE A 243 4.20 -3.94 13.84
C ILE A 243 2.99 -3.60 12.98
N ARG A 244 1.82 -4.18 13.32
CA ARG A 244 0.53 -3.85 12.69
C ARG A 244 -0.33 -3.04 13.63
N THR A 245 -0.41 -1.73 13.40
CA THR A 245 -1.20 -0.80 14.20
C THR A 245 -2.70 -0.87 13.86
N VAL A 246 -3.53 -0.35 14.75
CA VAL A 246 -4.97 -0.18 14.54
C VAL A 246 -5.37 1.29 14.72
N PRO A 247 -6.55 1.72 14.22
CA PRO A 247 -7.00 3.10 14.33
C PRO A 247 -7.02 3.59 15.79
N GLY A 248 -6.47 4.78 16.01
CA GLY A 248 -6.26 5.36 17.34
C GLY A 248 -4.83 5.20 17.88
N GLN A 249 -3.95 4.46 17.18
CA GLN A 249 -2.55 4.32 17.54
C GLN A 249 -1.66 5.13 16.60
N ASP A 250 -0.74 5.89 17.18
CA ASP A 250 0.22 6.69 16.42
C ASP A 250 1.55 5.93 16.24
N ILE A 251 2.01 5.88 15.00
CA ILE A 251 3.29 5.26 14.63
C ILE A 251 4.45 6.02 15.27
N LYS A 252 4.36 7.35 15.35
CA LYS A 252 5.45 8.17 15.91
C LYS A 252 5.67 7.84 17.39
N SER A 253 4.61 7.77 18.19
CA SER A 253 4.69 7.37 19.60
C SER A 253 5.24 5.95 19.79
N ILE A 254 4.95 5.01 18.88
CA ILE A 254 5.52 3.66 18.94
C ILE A 254 7.04 3.69 18.71
N VAL A 255 7.49 4.45 17.71
CA VAL A 255 8.92 4.62 17.43
C VAL A 255 9.64 5.32 18.58
N GLU A 256 9.04 6.38 19.14
CA GLU A 256 9.55 7.07 20.33
C GLU A 256 9.70 6.10 21.51
N GLY A 257 8.68 5.29 21.82
CA GLY A 257 8.75 4.30 22.90
C GLY A 257 9.82 3.22 22.70
N ILE A 258 10.13 2.83 21.45
CA ILE A 258 11.24 1.90 21.18
C ILE A 258 12.60 2.60 21.33
N ASN A 259 12.71 3.88 20.92
CA ASN A 259 13.92 4.66 21.17
C ASN A 259 14.17 4.88 22.67
N GLU A 260 13.13 5.06 23.47
CA GLU A 260 13.26 5.15 24.93
C GLU A 260 13.86 3.87 25.55
N ILE A 261 13.55 2.69 25.00
CA ILE A 261 14.20 1.43 25.40
C ILE A 261 15.70 1.50 25.09
N ILE A 262 16.07 1.93 23.89
CA ILE A 262 17.47 2.06 23.46
C ILE A 262 18.22 3.04 24.37
N ASP A 263 17.65 4.23 24.61
CA ASP A 263 18.26 5.28 25.43
C ASP A 263 18.46 4.85 26.88
N ARG A 264 17.46 4.16 27.46
CA ARG A 264 17.56 3.62 28.82
C ARG A 264 18.66 2.56 28.93
N LEU A 265 18.77 1.66 27.95
CA LEU A 265 19.81 0.62 27.94
C LEU A 265 21.21 1.23 27.78
N ALA A 266 21.37 2.27 26.95
CA ALA A 266 22.62 3.00 26.80
C ALA A 266 23.04 3.74 28.09
N LYS A 267 22.08 4.25 28.87
CA LYS A 267 22.35 4.86 30.19
C LYS A 267 22.84 3.85 31.23
N ILE A 268 22.33 2.61 31.18
CA ILE A 268 22.70 1.54 32.15
C ILE A 268 24.03 0.89 31.77
N ASN A 269 24.29 0.72 30.48
CA ASN A 269 25.48 0.08 29.96
C ASN A 269 26.18 0.99 28.93
N PRO A 270 27.32 1.63 29.29
CA PRO A 270 28.08 2.48 28.37
C PRO A 270 28.56 1.78 27.09
N ASN A 271 28.65 0.45 27.09
CA ASN A 271 29.03 -0.36 25.92
C ASN A 271 27.82 -0.73 25.03
N PHE A 272 26.59 -0.42 25.44
CA PHE A 272 25.41 -0.69 24.65
C PHE A 272 25.22 0.41 23.59
N GLN A 273 25.33 0.02 22.31
CA GLN A 273 25.03 0.88 21.18
C GLN A 273 24.00 0.22 20.28
N ALA A 274 22.87 0.90 20.04
CA ALA A 274 21.85 0.45 19.10
C ALA A 274 21.35 1.60 18.21
N GLN A 275 20.86 1.26 17.02
CA GLN A 275 20.25 2.19 16.09
C GLN A 275 18.93 1.63 15.58
N LEU A 276 17.90 2.46 15.53
CA LEU A 276 16.61 2.16 14.92
C LEU A 276 16.55 2.75 13.51
N GLN A 277 16.04 1.98 12.57
CA GLN A 277 15.73 2.41 11.21
C GLN A 277 14.30 2.03 10.86
N ILE A 278 13.53 2.96 10.29
CA ILE A 278 12.21 2.66 9.74
C ILE A 278 12.40 2.15 8.30
N LEU A 279 12.03 0.90 8.05
CA LEU A 279 12.12 0.28 6.73
C LEU A 279 10.91 0.64 5.85
N ARG A 280 9.71 0.58 6.43
CA ARG A 280 8.44 0.95 5.76
C ARG A 280 7.41 1.37 6.82
N GLN A 281 6.54 2.31 6.46
CA GLN A 281 5.42 2.67 7.33
C GLN A 281 4.21 3.15 6.54
N ALA A 282 3.02 2.76 6.99
CA ALA A 282 1.73 3.26 6.55
C ALA A 282 0.73 3.21 7.71
N GLY A 283 -0.13 4.21 7.82
CA GLY A 283 -1.11 4.29 8.90
C GLY A 283 -2.17 3.17 8.84
N SER A 284 -3.01 3.08 9.87
CA SER A 284 -4.26 2.34 9.79
C SER A 284 -5.38 3.23 9.22
N LEU A 285 -6.45 2.63 8.68
CA LEU A 285 -7.62 3.35 8.22
C LEU A 285 -8.88 2.88 8.96
N GLN A 286 -9.78 3.81 9.30
CA GLN A 286 -11.17 3.50 9.59
C GLN A 286 -12.07 4.65 9.12
N THR A 287 -12.99 4.32 8.24
CA THR A 287 -13.99 5.23 7.69
C THR A 287 -15.31 5.04 8.43
N ASP A 288 -16.00 6.15 8.74
CA ASP A 288 -17.33 6.09 9.34
C ASP A 288 -18.32 5.38 8.41
N THR A 289 -18.77 4.20 8.82
CA THR A 289 -19.73 3.38 8.07
C THR A 289 -21.12 4.01 8.03
N LYS A 290 -21.40 5.01 8.88
CA LYS A 290 -22.65 5.77 8.86
C LYS A 290 -22.63 6.95 7.89
N SER A 291 -21.47 7.29 7.33
CA SER A 291 -21.33 8.37 6.35
C SER A 291 -22.23 8.13 5.12
N LYS A 292 -22.67 9.23 4.50
CA LYS A 292 -23.54 9.18 3.31
C LYS A 292 -22.91 8.34 2.20
N PHE A 293 -21.61 8.52 1.96
CA PHE A 293 -20.86 7.81 0.93
C PHE A 293 -20.86 6.29 1.16
N VAL A 294 -20.49 5.83 2.37
CA VAL A 294 -20.44 4.39 2.66
C VAL A 294 -21.85 3.77 2.58
N LYS A 295 -22.88 4.43 3.12
CA LYS A 295 -24.27 3.96 3.00
C LYS A 295 -24.72 3.82 1.54
N GLN A 296 -24.40 4.80 0.69
CA GLN A 296 -24.72 4.74 -0.73
C GLN A 296 -24.00 3.57 -1.41
N LEU A 297 -22.71 3.37 -1.14
CA LEU A 297 -21.96 2.23 -1.69
C LEU A 297 -22.51 0.89 -1.22
N THR A 298 -22.84 0.73 0.06
CA THR A 298 -23.52 -0.46 0.60
C THR A 298 -24.80 -0.78 -0.18
N ASN A 299 -25.61 0.25 -0.47
CA ASN A 299 -26.87 0.08 -1.20
C ASN A 299 -26.68 -0.23 -2.69
N ILE A 300 -25.69 0.40 -3.34
CA ILE A 300 -25.36 0.22 -4.77
C ILE A 300 -24.77 -1.17 -5.02
N LEU A 301 -23.86 -1.60 -4.14
CA LEU A 301 -23.07 -2.81 -4.28
C LEU A 301 -23.69 -4.02 -3.59
N LYS A 302 -24.70 -3.81 -2.73
CA LYS A 302 -25.36 -4.85 -1.92
C LYS A 302 -24.38 -5.64 -1.06
N THR A 303 -23.35 -4.97 -0.53
CA THR A 303 -22.35 -5.55 0.38
C THR A 303 -22.20 -4.66 1.62
N GLN A 304 -22.00 -5.28 2.78
CA GLN A 304 -21.71 -4.54 4.01
C GLN A 304 -20.22 -4.17 4.11
N PRO A 305 -19.89 -3.05 4.76
CA PRO A 305 -18.50 -2.67 5.01
C PRO A 305 -17.85 -3.65 6.01
N LYS A 306 -16.61 -4.07 5.75
CA LYS A 306 -15.84 -4.97 6.61
C LYS A 306 -14.44 -4.43 6.93
N PRO A 307 -13.85 -4.83 8.07
CA PRO A 307 -12.43 -4.65 8.32
C PRO A 307 -11.59 -5.70 7.59
N VAL A 308 -10.32 -5.40 7.31
CA VAL A 308 -9.33 -6.35 6.78
C VAL A 308 -7.97 -6.22 7.49
N PRO A 309 -7.15 -7.28 7.53
CA PRO A 309 -5.87 -7.24 8.24
C PRO A 309 -4.72 -6.62 7.45
N PHE A 310 -4.82 -6.49 6.12
CA PHE A 310 -3.76 -5.94 5.27
C PHE A 310 -3.67 -4.41 5.38
N THR A 311 -2.70 -3.81 4.69
CA THR A 311 -2.46 -2.35 4.68
C THR A 311 -2.46 -1.85 3.24
N THR A 312 -2.79 -0.57 3.05
CA THR A 312 -2.74 0.14 1.76
C THR A 312 -2.19 1.55 1.99
N ASP A 313 -1.95 2.30 0.92
CA ASP A 313 -1.63 3.74 0.97
C ASP A 313 -2.81 4.68 1.30
N ALA A 314 -4.04 4.16 1.44
CA ALA A 314 -5.23 4.93 1.78
C ALA A 314 -5.08 5.89 2.98
N PRO A 315 -4.38 5.55 4.08
CA PRO A 315 -4.21 6.44 5.24
C PRO A 315 -3.58 7.78 4.90
N PHE A 316 -2.70 7.86 3.88
CA PHE A 316 -2.09 9.12 3.45
C PHE A 316 -3.11 10.12 2.90
N LEU A 317 -4.26 9.64 2.42
CA LEU A 317 -5.35 10.46 1.91
C LEU A 317 -6.28 10.98 3.02
N SER A 318 -6.15 10.49 4.26
CA SER A 318 -7.01 10.91 5.39
C SER A 318 -6.91 12.40 5.67
N ALA A 319 -5.80 13.05 5.33
CA ALA A 319 -5.61 14.50 5.42
C ALA A 319 -6.61 15.31 4.57
N LEU A 320 -7.31 14.68 3.62
CA LEU A 320 -8.36 15.33 2.85
C LEU A 320 -9.70 15.43 3.59
N ASN A 321 -9.88 14.70 4.70
CA ASN A 321 -11.14 14.63 5.44
C ASN A 321 -12.34 14.18 4.58
N ILE A 322 -12.09 13.25 3.65
CA ILE A 322 -13.10 12.66 2.75
C ILE A 322 -13.24 11.18 3.09
N PRO A 323 -14.45 10.58 3.10
CA PRO A 323 -14.62 9.15 3.33
C PRO A 323 -13.86 8.29 2.31
N ILE A 324 -13.08 7.32 2.79
CA ILE A 324 -12.24 6.45 1.96
C ILE A 324 -12.71 5.00 2.10
N VAL A 325 -12.85 4.30 0.98
CA VAL A 325 -13.11 2.85 0.99
C VAL A 325 -12.13 2.14 0.08
N ILE A 326 -11.90 0.87 0.38
CA ILE A 326 -11.13 -0.03 -0.49
C ILE A 326 -12.12 -1.00 -1.12
N PHE A 327 -12.15 -1.04 -2.45
CA PHE A 327 -13.11 -1.84 -3.19
C PHE A 327 -12.63 -2.09 -4.63
N GLY A 328 -12.30 -3.35 -4.93
CA GLY A 328 -11.85 -3.72 -6.26
C GLY A 328 -11.91 -5.22 -6.56
N PRO A 329 -11.66 -5.57 -7.84
CA PRO A 329 -11.67 -6.95 -8.31
C PRO A 329 -10.38 -7.67 -7.91
N GLY A 330 -10.46 -8.99 -7.80
CA GLY A 330 -9.30 -9.84 -7.47
C GLY A 330 -9.32 -10.32 -6.03
N LEU A 331 -8.75 -11.51 -5.82
CA LEU A 331 -8.74 -12.18 -4.52
C LEU A 331 -7.50 -11.75 -3.74
N PRO A 332 -7.63 -11.15 -2.54
CA PRO A 332 -6.46 -10.75 -1.75
C PRO A 332 -5.50 -11.91 -1.44
N GLY A 333 -6.01 -13.14 -1.35
CA GLY A 333 -5.19 -14.34 -1.14
C GLY A 333 -4.29 -14.74 -2.33
N LEU A 334 -4.39 -14.07 -3.48
CA LEU A 334 -3.52 -14.26 -4.65
C LEU A 334 -2.40 -13.23 -4.76
N CYS A 335 -2.47 -12.12 -4.00
CA CYS A 335 -1.43 -11.11 -3.96
C CYS A 335 -0.06 -11.74 -3.64
N HIS A 336 0.98 -11.25 -4.30
CA HIS A 336 2.39 -11.62 -4.08
C HIS A 336 2.76 -13.08 -4.37
N LYS A 337 1.83 -13.93 -4.84
CA LYS A 337 2.10 -15.35 -5.14
C LYS A 337 2.67 -15.58 -6.54
N PRO A 338 3.37 -16.70 -6.79
CA PRO A 338 3.91 -17.04 -8.12
C PRO A 338 2.81 -17.28 -9.17
N ASN A 339 1.66 -17.78 -8.74
CA ASN A 339 0.49 -18.01 -9.58
C ASN A 339 -0.53 -16.86 -9.54
N GLU A 340 -0.08 -15.63 -9.27
CA GLU A 340 -0.92 -14.45 -9.26
C GLU A 340 -1.69 -14.33 -10.59
N HIS A 341 -3.01 -14.15 -10.48
CA HIS A 341 -3.91 -14.00 -11.60
C HIS A 341 -5.18 -13.26 -11.21
N ILE A 342 -5.90 -12.78 -12.21
CA ILE A 342 -7.26 -12.26 -12.06
C ILE A 342 -8.20 -12.97 -13.04
N LYS A 343 -9.44 -13.23 -12.62
CA LYS A 343 -10.46 -13.76 -13.54
C LYS A 343 -10.88 -12.63 -14.47
N ILE A 344 -11.00 -12.93 -15.76
CA ILE A 344 -11.49 -11.98 -16.76
C ILE A 344 -12.92 -11.53 -16.43
N LYS A 345 -13.72 -12.42 -15.83
CA LYS A 345 -15.06 -12.09 -15.34
C LYS A 345 -15.01 -11.01 -14.25
N ASP A 346 -14.06 -11.08 -13.33
CA ASP A 346 -13.93 -10.11 -12.24
C ASP A 346 -13.46 -8.74 -12.77
N LEU A 347 -12.57 -8.70 -13.76
CA LEU A 347 -12.25 -7.44 -14.45
C LEU A 347 -13.49 -6.77 -15.05
N LYS A 348 -14.35 -7.55 -15.74
CA LYS A 348 -15.60 -7.04 -16.32
C LYS A 348 -16.59 -6.60 -15.23
N ASN A 349 -16.75 -7.38 -14.17
CA ASN A 349 -17.60 -7.04 -13.04
C ASN A 349 -17.13 -5.75 -12.35
N GLY A 350 -15.82 -5.56 -12.19
CA GLY A 350 -15.24 -4.32 -11.66
C GLY A 350 -15.67 -3.10 -12.46
N VAL A 351 -15.58 -3.16 -13.80
CA VAL A 351 -16.08 -2.08 -14.67
C VAL A 351 -17.55 -1.79 -14.43
N GLU A 352 -18.40 -2.83 -14.38
CA GLU A 352 -19.84 -2.65 -14.17
C GLU A 352 -20.17 -2.10 -12.78
N HIS A 353 -19.45 -2.50 -11.74
CA HIS A 353 -19.59 -1.92 -10.41
C HIS A 353 -19.22 -0.44 -10.39
N TYR A 354 -18.08 -0.06 -10.98
CA TYR A 354 -17.66 1.35 -11.03
C TYR A 354 -18.63 2.19 -11.87
N LYS A 355 -19.10 1.71 -13.02
CA LYS A 355 -20.14 2.40 -13.81
C LYS A 355 -21.44 2.58 -13.02
N ARG A 356 -21.85 1.56 -12.25
CA ARG A 356 -23.03 1.67 -11.38
C ARG A 356 -22.84 2.74 -10.32
N ILE A 357 -21.66 2.80 -9.70
CA ILE A 357 -21.29 3.86 -8.74
C ILE A 357 -21.37 5.23 -9.41
N PHE A 358 -20.80 5.40 -10.60
CA PHE A 358 -20.83 6.67 -11.33
C PHE A 358 -22.26 7.14 -11.62
N LYS A 359 -23.12 6.24 -12.11
CA LYS A 359 -24.52 6.56 -12.40
C LYS A 359 -25.33 6.98 -11.17
N HIS A 360 -25.03 6.44 -9.99
CA HIS A 360 -25.80 6.77 -8.77
C HIS A 360 -25.25 7.98 -8.02
N LEU A 361 -23.92 8.16 -8.01
CA LEU A 361 -23.28 9.23 -7.25
C LEU A 361 -23.13 10.51 -8.07
N LEU A 362 -22.89 10.40 -9.38
CA LEU A 362 -22.39 11.49 -10.20
C LEU A 362 -23.33 11.90 -11.34
N VAL A 363 -24.51 11.29 -11.46
CA VAL A 363 -25.59 11.66 -12.41
C VAL A 363 -26.85 11.94 -11.60
#